data_AF-A0A0R2JME5-F1
#
_entry.id   AF-A0A0R2JME5-F1
#
_cell.length_a   1.000
_cell.length_b   1.000
_cell.length_c   1.000
_cell.angle_alpha   90.00
_cell.angle_beta   90.00
_cell.angle_gamma   90.00
#
_symmetry.space_group_name_H-M   'P 1'
#
loop_
_entity.id
_entity.type
_entity.pdbx_description
1 polymer ?
#
loop_
_entity_poly.entity_id
_entity_poly.type
_entity_poly.pdbx_seq_one_letter_code
_entity_poly.pdbx_strand_id
1 'polypeptide(L)'
;MLKLIDVLARLIGEVDIMKIISEFKEFIMRGNVLDLAVGVIVGGAFTSLVKSLTVNLINPIIGLFTGQVSSLDNLKFVVSDQLTFNYGAFLGDVINFLIIAFVLFIIIKMINKVSIKKDKEEGSEITEISVLTDIRDMLAKQEANQK
;
A
#
# COMPACT_ATOMS: atom_id res chain seq x y z
N MET A 1 -50.10 -2.76 -6.77
CA MET A 1 -49.03 -3.01 -5.78
C MET A 1 -48.32 -4.34 -6.05
N LEU A 2 -48.99 -5.49 -6.04
CA LEU A 2 -48.35 -6.80 -6.33
C LEU A 2 -47.69 -6.88 -7.71
N LYS A 3 -48.32 -6.34 -8.77
CA LYS A 3 -47.72 -6.28 -10.12
C LYS A 3 -46.41 -5.46 -10.17
N LEU A 4 -46.24 -4.48 -9.29
CA LEU A 4 -45.04 -3.65 -9.22
C LEU A 4 -43.88 -4.40 -8.54
N ILE A 5 -44.21 -5.24 -7.55
CA ILE A 5 -43.25 -6.11 -6.87
C ILE A 5 -42.72 -7.18 -7.83
N ASP A 6 -43.59 -7.81 -8.63
CA ASP A 6 -43.16 -8.79 -9.66
C ASP A 6 -42.30 -8.15 -10.76
N VAL A 7 -42.61 -6.91 -11.17
CA VAL A 7 -41.80 -6.18 -12.15
C VAL A 7 -40.42 -5.84 -11.59
N LEU A 8 -40.34 -5.42 -10.32
CA LEU A 8 -39.07 -5.18 -9.64
C LEU A 8 -38.28 -6.46 -9.44
N ALA A 9 -38.92 -7.58 -9.06
CA ALA A 9 -38.27 -8.88 -8.92
C ALA A 9 -37.72 -9.40 -10.27
N ARG A 10 -38.43 -9.16 -11.38
CA ARG A 10 -37.94 -9.47 -12.74
C ARG A 10 -36.80 -8.55 -13.20
N LEU A 11 -36.78 -7.29 -12.75
CA LEU A 11 -35.70 -6.33 -13.04
C LEU A 11 -34.44 -6.59 -12.20
N ILE A 12 -34.62 -7.09 -10.98
CA ILE A 12 -33.54 -7.51 -10.07
C ILE A 12 -32.98 -8.89 -10.46
N GLY A 13 -33.59 -9.55 -11.47
CA GLY A 13 -33.09 -10.69 -12.24
C GLY A 13 -32.12 -11.60 -11.50
N GLU A 14 -32.61 -12.76 -11.04
CA GLU A 14 -31.88 -13.88 -10.42
C GLU A 14 -30.36 -13.69 -10.39
N VAL A 15 -29.90 -12.90 -9.42
CA VAL A 15 -28.48 -12.67 -9.20
C VAL A 15 -27.93 -13.98 -8.68
N ASP A 16 -27.33 -14.75 -9.58
CA ASP A 16 -26.70 -16.00 -9.22
C ASP A 16 -25.45 -15.68 -8.39
N ILE A 17 -25.61 -15.76 -7.08
CA ILE A 17 -24.55 -15.51 -6.09
C ILE A 17 -23.35 -16.42 -6.37
N MET A 18 -23.55 -17.64 -6.88
CA MET A 18 -22.46 -18.54 -7.24
C MET A 18 -21.69 -18.02 -8.47
N LYS A 19 -22.39 -17.44 -9.45
CA LYS A 19 -21.76 -16.82 -10.61
C LYS A 19 -20.93 -15.59 -10.22
N ILE A 20 -21.46 -14.71 -9.37
CA ILE A 20 -20.71 -13.53 -8.87
C ILE A 20 -19.48 -13.97 -8.06
N ILE A 21 -19.61 -14.99 -7.19
CA ILE A 21 -18.47 -15.50 -6.41
C ILE A 21 -17.42 -16.12 -7.33
N SER A 22 -17.82 -16.82 -8.40
CA SER A 22 -16.89 -17.36 -9.40
C SER A 22 -16.14 -16.26 -10.15
N GLU A 23 -16.85 -15.23 -10.63
CA GLU A 23 -16.26 -14.07 -11.30
C GLU A 23 -15.33 -13.27 -10.37
N PHE A 24 -15.70 -13.14 -9.09
CA PHE A 24 -14.85 -12.51 -8.08
C PHE A 24 -13.60 -13.33 -7.79
N LYS A 25 -13.73 -14.65 -7.65
CA LYS A 25 -12.58 -15.56 -7.48
C LYS A 25 -11.63 -15.44 -8.66
N GLU A 26 -12.14 -15.48 -9.89
CA GLU A 26 -11.34 -15.27 -11.10
C GLU A 26 -10.65 -13.89 -11.11
N PHE A 27 -11.31 -12.85 -10.60
CA PHE A 27 -10.70 -11.53 -10.47
C PHE A 27 -9.54 -11.47 -9.49
N ILE A 28 -9.69 -12.03 -8.28
CA ILE A 28 -8.64 -12.04 -7.26
C ILE A 28 -7.50 -12.99 -7.64
N MET A 29 -7.81 -14.07 -8.38
CA MET A 29 -6.79 -14.99 -8.92
C MET A 29 -5.92 -14.37 -10.01
N ARG A 30 -6.25 -13.19 -10.54
CA ARG A 30 -5.31 -12.40 -11.33
C ARG A 30 -4.19 -11.93 -10.39
N GLY A 31 -3.03 -12.60 -10.40
CA GLY A 31 -1.94 -12.39 -9.43
C GLY A 31 -1.58 -10.91 -9.17
N ASN A 32 -1.56 -10.08 -10.22
CA ASN A 32 -1.34 -8.63 -10.13
C ASN A 32 -2.34 -7.89 -9.21
N VAL A 33 -3.57 -8.37 -9.05
CA VAL A 33 -4.59 -7.77 -8.15
C VAL A 33 -4.34 -8.18 -6.70
N LEU A 34 -3.98 -9.44 -6.47
CA LEU A 34 -3.70 -9.94 -5.12
C LEU A 34 -2.48 -9.24 -4.51
N ASP A 35 -1.40 -9.12 -5.27
CA ASP A 35 -0.18 -8.45 -4.81
C ASP A 35 -0.41 -6.95 -4.54
N LEU A 36 -1.18 -6.29 -5.41
CA LEU A 36 -1.61 -4.90 -5.20
C LEU A 36 -2.44 -4.76 -3.92
N ALA A 37 -3.40 -5.66 -3.69
CA ALA A 37 -4.27 -5.62 -2.52
C ALA A 37 -3.48 -5.82 -1.21
N VAL A 38 -2.55 -6.79 -1.19
CA VAL A 38 -1.68 -7.02 -0.03
C VAL A 38 -0.80 -5.79 0.23
N GLY A 39 -0.22 -5.20 -0.82
CA GLY A 39 0.59 -3.98 -0.70
C GLY A 39 -0.16 -2.81 -0.07
N VAL A 40 -1.40 -2.57 -0.49
CA VAL A 40 -2.25 -1.48 0.05
C VAL A 40 -2.64 -1.73 1.50
N ILE A 41 -3.06 -2.96 1.85
CA ILE A 41 -3.48 -3.30 3.22
C ILE A 41 -2.30 -3.19 4.19
N VAL A 42 -1.15 -3.77 3.83
CA VAL A 42 0.05 -3.72 4.67
C VAL A 42 0.59 -2.30 4.76
N GLY A 43 0.61 -1.54 3.66
CA GLY A 43 1.03 -0.14 3.65
C GLY A 43 0.16 0.76 4.54
N GLY A 44 -1.16 0.57 4.51
CA GLY A 44 -2.10 1.30 5.38
C GLY A 44 -1.92 0.95 6.87
N ALA A 45 -1.77 -0.35 7.19
CA ALA A 45 -1.53 -0.80 8.55
C ALA A 45 -0.20 -0.27 9.11
N PHE A 46 0.86 -0.30 8.30
CA PHE A 46 2.17 0.21 8.67
C PHE A 46 2.15 1.72 8.92
N THR A 47 1.53 2.49 8.02
CA THR A 47 1.38 3.95 8.18
C THR A 47 0.64 4.28 9.48
N SER A 48 -0.39 3.50 9.82
CA SER A 48 -1.14 3.66 11.08
C SER A 48 -0.29 3.36 12.31
N LEU A 49 0.58 2.34 12.25
CA LEU A 49 1.51 2.01 13.34
C LEU A 49 2.52 3.13 13.58
N VAL A 50 3.11 3.69 12.51
CA VAL A 50 4.05 4.82 12.64
C VAL A 50 3.34 6.06 13.14
N LYS A 51 2.13 6.35 12.65
CA LYS A 51 1.32 7.45 13.17
C LYS A 51 1.04 7.29 14.65
N SER A 52 0.70 6.09 15.11
CA SER A 52 0.48 5.79 16.53
C SER A 52 1.75 6.05 17.36
N LEU A 53 2.92 5.65 16.86
CA LEU A 53 4.20 5.93 17.52
C LEU A 53 4.44 7.45 17.65
N THR A 54 4.21 8.21 16.57
CA THR A 54 4.39 9.65 16.61
C THR A 54 3.40 10.32 17.57
N VAL A 55 2.12 10.02 17.42
CA VAL A 55 1.05 10.69 18.19
C VAL A 55 1.12 10.33 19.68
N ASN A 56 1.38 9.06 20.01
CA ASN A 56 1.29 8.59 21.40
C ASN A 56 2.62 8.65 22.14
N LEU A 57 3.75 8.69 21.44
CA LEU A 57 5.08 8.67 22.05
C LEU A 57 5.86 9.95 21.79
N ILE A 58 5.96 10.37 20.52
CA ILE A 58 6.81 11.50 20.15
C ILE A 58 6.16 12.85 20.48
N ASN A 59 4.88 13.04 20.17
CA ASN A 59 4.17 14.29 20.43
C ASN A 59 4.15 14.66 21.93
N PRO A 60 3.89 13.73 22.88
CA PRO A 60 4.01 14.03 24.31
C PRO A 60 5.42 14.44 24.72
N ILE A 61 6.46 13.78 24.19
CA ILE A 61 7.85 14.13 24.49
C ILE A 61 8.17 15.55 23.99
N ILE A 62 7.75 15.88 22.76
CA ILE A 62 7.91 17.24 22.21
C ILE A 62 7.13 18.26 23.05
N GLY A 63 5.90 17.91 23.46
CA GLY A 63 5.05 18.74 24.33
C GLY A 63 5.71 19.08 25.66
N LEU A 64 6.43 18.12 26.26
CA LEU A 64 7.22 18.35 27.48
C LEU A 64 8.33 19.39 27.26
N PHE A 65 9.03 19.36 26.13
CA PHE A 65 10.09 20.33 25.82
C PHE A 65 9.55 21.72 25.43
N THR A 66 8.34 21.80 24.87
CA THR A 66 7.69 23.08 24.52
C THR A 66 6.94 23.73 25.69
N GLY A 67 6.95 23.13 26.89
CA GLY A 67 6.38 23.70 28.11
C GLY A 67 4.84 23.67 28.19
N GLN A 68 4.15 23.09 27.20
CA GLN A 68 2.70 22.88 27.21
C GLN A 68 2.43 21.39 27.23
N VAL A 69 1.92 20.91 28.38
CA VAL A 69 1.68 19.48 28.72
C VAL A 69 0.68 18.79 27.79
N SER A 70 0.04 19.52 26.87
CA SER A 70 -0.85 18.96 25.86
C SER A 70 -0.66 19.71 24.55
N SER A 71 0.02 19.08 23.60
CA SER A 71 -0.01 19.38 22.16
C SER A 71 0.44 20.78 21.70
N LEU A 72 1.18 20.80 20.60
CA LEU A 72 1.42 22.01 19.80
C LEU A 72 0.09 22.70 19.40
N ASP A 73 -1.05 22.00 19.42
CA ASP A 73 -2.40 22.53 19.17
C ASP A 73 -2.80 23.75 20.03
N ASN A 74 -2.15 23.95 21.19
CA ASN A 74 -2.42 25.08 22.09
C ASN A 74 -1.59 26.33 21.79
N LEU A 75 -0.64 26.26 20.85
CA LEU A 75 0.01 27.43 20.29
C LEU A 75 -0.90 28.05 19.22
N LYS A 76 -1.74 28.95 19.71
CA LYS A 76 -2.76 29.65 18.94
C LYS A 76 -2.44 31.14 18.92
N PHE A 77 -2.28 31.72 17.73
CA PHE A 77 -2.22 33.18 17.60
C PHE A 77 -3.64 33.69 17.37
N VAL A 78 -4.23 34.28 18.42
CA VAL A 78 -5.56 34.88 18.36
C VAL A 78 -5.41 36.31 17.87
N VAL A 79 -5.80 36.57 16.62
CA VAL A 79 -5.77 37.92 16.03
C VAL A 79 -7.09 38.66 16.32
N SER A 80 -8.20 37.92 16.48
CA SER A 80 -9.53 38.37 16.92
C SER A 80 -10.34 37.16 17.43
N ASP A 81 -11.43 37.41 18.16
CA ASP A 81 -12.31 36.42 18.85
C ASP A 81 -12.91 35.31 17.92
N GLN A 82 -12.68 35.41 16.61
CA GLN A 82 -13.18 34.49 15.58
C GLN A 82 -12.07 33.93 14.66
N LEU A 83 -10.82 34.42 14.76
CA LEU A 83 -9.71 34.02 13.88
C LEU A 83 -8.53 33.56 14.73
N THR A 84 -8.43 32.24 14.84
CA THR A 84 -7.40 31.56 15.61
C THR A 84 -6.49 30.77 14.68
N PHE A 85 -5.22 31.17 14.56
CA PHE A 85 -4.23 30.44 13.78
C PHE A 85 -3.60 29.35 14.65
N ASN A 86 -3.99 28.09 14.41
CA ASN A 86 -3.46 26.91 15.09
C ASN A 86 -2.16 26.43 14.42
N TYR A 87 -1.11 27.25 14.45
CA TYR A 87 0.16 26.92 13.78
C TYR A 87 0.87 25.72 14.41
N GLY A 88 0.62 25.42 15.69
CA GLY A 88 1.25 24.26 16.31
C GLY A 88 0.62 22.92 15.89
N ALA A 89 -0.67 22.86 15.56
CA ALA A 89 -1.26 21.67 14.94
C ALA A 89 -0.56 21.31 13.62
N PHE A 90 -0.35 22.33 12.79
CA PHE A 90 0.39 22.19 11.53
C PHE A 90 1.84 21.76 11.75
N LEU A 91 2.53 22.32 12.75
CA LEU A 91 3.89 21.91 13.07
C LEU A 91 3.97 20.45 13.53
N GLY A 92 2.97 19.99 14.29
CA GLY A 92 2.82 18.57 14.67
C GLY A 92 2.64 17.66 13.46
N ASP A 93 1.82 18.06 12.49
CA ASP A 93 1.62 17.32 11.25
C ASP A 93 2.90 17.25 10.41
N VAL A 94 3.67 18.34 10.33
CA VAL A 94 4.98 18.38 9.64
C VAL A 94 5.97 17.41 10.30
N ILE A 95 6.04 17.40 11.63
CA ILE A 95 6.91 16.48 12.38
C ILE A 95 6.48 15.02 12.13
N ASN A 96 5.19 14.73 12.18
CA ASN A 96 4.66 13.41 11.89
C ASN A 96 4.96 12.94 10.47
N PHE A 97 4.80 13.81 9.48
CA PHE A 97 5.19 13.52 8.11
C PHE A 97 6.69 13.20 8.00
N LEU A 98 7.54 13.98 8.67
CA LEU A 98 8.99 13.77 8.65
C LEU A 98 9.39 12.42 9.26
N ILE A 99 8.73 12.00 10.35
CA ILE A 99 8.97 10.71 10.99
C ILE A 99 8.52 9.56 10.09
N ILE A 100 7.33 9.64 9.49
CA ILE A 100 6.84 8.63 8.54
C ILE A 100 7.82 8.48 7.37
N ALA A 101 8.24 9.60 6.77
CA ALA A 101 9.21 9.61 5.68
C ALA A 101 10.56 8.99 6.11
N PHE A 102 11.04 9.31 7.32
CA PHE A 102 12.28 8.77 7.87
C PHE A 102 12.20 7.26 8.10
N VAL A 103 11.10 6.77 8.66
CA VAL A 103 10.89 5.33 8.88
C VAL A 103 10.80 4.59 7.54
N LEU A 104 10.06 5.11 6.57
CA LEU A 104 10.01 4.55 5.21
C LEU A 104 11.40 4.51 4.56
N PHE A 105 12.18 5.59 4.73
CA PHE A 105 13.54 5.65 4.21
C PHE A 105 14.45 4.55 4.79
N ILE A 106 14.38 4.32 6.11
CA ILE A 106 15.15 3.23 6.75
C ILE A 106 14.73 1.88 6.17
N ILE A 107 13.43 1.63 6.02
CA ILE A 107 12.92 0.36 5.47
C ILE A 107 13.38 0.16 4.04
N ILE A 108 13.23 1.16 3.17
CA ILE A 108 13.70 1.09 1.77
C ILE A 108 15.21 0.86 1.74
N LYS A 109 15.98 1.52 2.61
CA LYS A 109 17.43 1.32 2.71
C LYS A 109 17.79 -0.10 3.16
N MET A 110 17.03 -0.68 4.10
CA MET A 110 17.21 -2.06 4.55
C MET A 110 16.87 -3.05 3.44
N ILE A 111 15.74 -2.86 2.75
CA ILE A 111 15.32 -3.69 1.63
C ILE A 111 16.34 -3.60 0.50
N ASN A 112 16.77 -2.40 0.09
CA ASN A 112 17.80 -2.23 -0.94
C ASN A 112 19.12 -2.90 -0.53
N LYS A 113 19.51 -2.86 0.74
CA LYS A 113 20.70 -3.57 1.25
C LYS A 113 20.58 -5.10 1.16
N VAL A 114 19.36 -5.64 1.26
CA VAL A 114 19.07 -7.08 1.21
C VAL A 114 18.79 -7.56 -0.23
N SER A 115 18.10 -6.76 -1.06
CA SER A 115 17.79 -7.08 -2.48
C SER A 115 19.04 -7.07 -3.37
N ILE A 116 20.08 -6.29 -3.03
CA ILE A 116 21.40 -6.41 -3.68
C ILE A 116 21.98 -7.83 -3.55
N LYS A 117 21.54 -8.64 -2.57
CA LYS A 117 21.91 -10.06 -2.44
C LYS A 117 20.89 -11.04 -3.04
N LYS A 118 19.67 -10.59 -3.40
CA LYS A 118 18.56 -11.44 -3.87
C LYS A 118 18.03 -11.12 -5.27
N ASP A 119 18.54 -10.09 -5.94
CA ASP A 119 18.27 -9.82 -7.37
C ASP A 119 18.90 -10.87 -8.31
N LYS A 120 19.39 -11.99 -7.77
CA LYS A 120 19.70 -13.19 -8.55
C LYS A 120 18.61 -14.27 -8.51
N GLU A 121 17.59 -14.19 -7.66
CA GLU A 121 16.69 -15.35 -7.47
C GLU A 121 15.17 -15.08 -7.38
N GLU A 122 14.67 -13.85 -7.23
CA GLU A 122 13.20 -13.63 -7.08
C GLU A 122 12.54 -12.87 -8.26
N GLY A 123 13.22 -12.77 -9.40
CA GLY A 123 12.67 -12.27 -10.67
C GLY A 123 12.58 -13.32 -11.78
N SER A 124 12.77 -14.61 -11.45
CA SER A 124 12.60 -15.71 -12.41
C SER A 124 11.11 -16.07 -12.57
N GLU A 125 10.28 -15.09 -12.97
CA GLU A 125 9.37 -15.47 -14.05
C GLU A 125 10.28 -15.99 -15.16
N ILE A 126 9.96 -17.18 -15.69
CA ILE A 126 10.58 -17.72 -16.90
C ILE A 126 10.56 -16.56 -17.91
N THR A 127 11.67 -15.84 -17.99
CA THR A 127 11.68 -14.60 -18.73
C THR A 127 11.66 -15.06 -20.16
N GLU A 128 10.92 -14.39 -21.03
CA GLU A 128 10.89 -14.75 -22.44
C GLU A 128 12.32 -14.92 -22.99
N ILE A 129 13.28 -14.15 -22.45
CA ILE A 129 14.73 -14.29 -22.63
C ILE A 129 15.30 -15.67 -22.24
N SER A 130 14.92 -16.29 -21.12
CA SER A 130 15.40 -17.63 -20.74
C SER A 130 14.89 -18.69 -21.70
N VAL A 131 13.60 -18.62 -22.08
CA VAL A 131 13.00 -19.54 -23.07
C VAL A 131 13.66 -19.38 -24.44
N LEU A 132 13.90 -18.13 -24.86
CA LEU A 132 14.57 -17.86 -26.14
C LEU A 132 16.04 -18.31 -26.14
N THR A 133 16.71 -18.26 -24.98
CA THR A 133 18.08 -18.79 -24.84
C THR A 133 18.07 -20.32 -24.94
N ASP A 134 17.13 -20.99 -24.27
CA ASP A 134 16.97 -22.44 -24.37
C ASP A 134 16.62 -22.89 -25.79
N ILE A 135 15.74 -22.16 -26.49
CA ILE A 135 15.40 -22.43 -27.90
C ILE A 135 16.63 -22.27 -28.80
N ARG A 136 17.42 -21.20 -28.62
CA ARG A 136 18.65 -20.98 -29.39
C ARG A 136 19.63 -22.15 -29.20
N ASP A 137 19.82 -22.58 -27.96
CA ASP A 137 20.77 -23.65 -27.64
C ASP A 137 20.27 -25.01 -28.13
N MET A 138 18.96 -25.26 -28.09
CA MET A 138 18.32 -26.45 -28.69
C MET A 138 18.48 -26.48 -30.21
N LEU A 139 18.32 -25.36 -30.91
CA LEU A 139 18.49 -25.27 -32.36
C LEU A 139 19.95 -25.47 -32.78
N ALA A 140 20.90 -24.84 -32.07
CA ALA A 140 22.33 -25.03 -32.33
C ALA A 140 22.75 -26.50 -32.17
N LYS A 141 22.17 -27.20 -31.18
CA LYS A 141 22.42 -28.63 -30.96
C LYS A 141 21.78 -29.52 -32.04
N GLN A 142 20.63 -29.12 -32.60
CA GLN A 142 20.00 -29.81 -33.73
C GLN A 142 20.80 -29.65 -35.02
N GLU A 143 21.30 -28.45 -35.32
CA GLU A 143 22.15 -28.20 -36.50
C GLU A 143 23.48 -28.99 -36.42
N ALA A 144 24.04 -29.17 -35.23
CA ALA A 144 25.23 -29.97 -35.01
C ALA A 144 25.01 -31.48 -35.22
N ASN A 145 23.81 -32.00 -34.96
CA ASN A 145 23.46 -33.41 -35.16
C ASN A 145 23.01 -33.74 -36.59
N GLN A 146 22.78 -32.73 -37.43
CA GLN A 146 22.40 -32.90 -38.84
C GLN A 146 23.60 -32.84 -39.80
N LYS A 147 24.83 -32.64 -39.29
CA LYS A 147 26.08 -32.76 -40.03
C LYS A 147 26.78 -34.08 -39.73
#